data_AF-A0A7C4ED87-F1
#
_entry.id   AF-A0A7C4ED87-F1
#
_cell.length_a   1.000
_cell.length_b   1.000
_cell.length_c   1.000
_cell.angle_alpha   90.00
_cell.angle_beta   90.00
_cell.angle_gamma   90.00
#
_symmetry.space_group_name_H-M   'P 1'
#
loop_
_entity.id
_entity.type
_entity.pdbx_description
1 polymer ?
#
loop_
_entity_poly.entity_id
_entity_poly.type
_entity_poly.pdbx_seq_one_letter_code
_entity_poly.pdbx_strand_id
1 'polypeptide(L)'
;MTIQELNERYSKEFRSFEGDKEMRYYLLAPLFQNLYQNKVVYHDRFTGVIQLSDIKLSPDFFDAKAQLISVIRKETYRKRPLPQKWQVGANWKYLQLHDDYLYVYSGWLMWTDPFLVEKVEKLIQENNLEEAYNLTMEKVLFSQSLII
;
A
#
# COMPACT_ATOMS: atom_id res chain seq x y z
N MET A 1 -11.83 5.97 11.08
CA MET A 1 -10.85 7.04 10.85
C MET A 1 -10.33 6.87 9.43
N THR A 2 -10.33 7.93 8.62
CA THR A 2 -9.82 7.89 7.24
C THR A 2 -8.30 8.07 7.20
N ILE A 3 -7.67 7.74 6.08
CA ILE A 3 -6.24 8.03 5.88
C ILE A 3 -5.95 9.53 5.99
N GLN A 4 -6.86 10.37 5.49
CA GLN A 4 -6.74 11.83 5.61
C GLN A 4 -6.73 12.27 7.08
N GLU A 5 -7.68 11.79 7.89
CA GLU A 5 -7.75 12.11 9.33
C GLU A 5 -6.49 11.65 10.08
N LEU A 6 -5.93 10.50 9.69
CA LEU A 6 -4.69 9.97 10.26
C LEU A 6 -3.48 10.87 9.96
N ASN A 7 -3.33 11.34 8.73
CA ASN A 7 -2.23 12.23 8.37
C ASN A 7 -2.35 13.61 8.99
N GLU A 8 -3.56 14.17 9.04
CA GLU A 8 -3.80 15.48 9.65
C GLU A 8 -3.42 15.49 11.14
N ARG A 9 -3.64 14.38 11.85
CA ARG A 9 -3.41 14.28 13.30
C ARG A 9 -2.06 13.71 13.69
N TYR A 10 -1.50 12.79 12.90
CA TYR A 10 -0.36 11.94 13.30
C TYR A 10 0.74 11.84 12.24
N SER A 11 0.79 12.76 11.26
CA SER A 11 1.78 12.71 10.17
C SER A 11 3.23 12.63 10.64
N LYS A 12 3.58 13.28 11.76
CA LYS A 12 4.96 13.25 12.29
C LYS A 12 5.31 11.88 12.84
N GLU A 13 4.37 11.26 13.55
CA GLU A 13 4.49 9.97 14.24
C GLU A 13 4.56 8.80 13.26
N PHE A 14 3.93 8.92 12.09
CA PHE A 14 3.96 7.90 11.04
C PHE A 14 5.17 7.99 10.10
N ARG A 15 5.81 9.15 9.98
CA ARG A 15 6.98 9.35 9.08
C ARG A 15 8.29 8.80 9.65
N SER A 16 8.36 8.50 10.95
CA SER A 16 9.58 7.90 11.52
C SER A 16 9.75 6.46 11.06
N PHE A 17 11.00 6.08 10.75
CA PHE A 17 11.33 4.72 10.33
C PHE A 17 10.88 3.68 11.35
N GLU A 18 11.21 3.95 12.61
CA GLU A 18 10.82 3.19 13.78
C GLU A 18 9.88 4.05 14.61
N GLY A 19 8.72 3.54 15.00
CA GLY A 19 7.76 4.29 15.81
C GLY A 19 7.03 3.46 16.85
N ASP A 20 6.08 4.10 17.53
CA ASP A 20 5.26 3.45 18.54
C ASP A 20 4.37 2.36 17.90
N LYS A 21 4.74 1.11 18.18
CA LYS A 21 4.08 -0.08 17.65
C LYS A 21 2.61 -0.17 18.08
N GLU A 22 2.32 0.15 19.34
CA GLU A 22 0.97 0.03 19.90
C GLU A 22 0.04 1.09 19.30
N MET A 23 0.50 2.34 19.27
CA MET A 23 -0.22 3.43 18.61
C MET A 23 -0.47 3.10 17.12
N ARG A 24 0.55 2.65 16.39
CA ARG A 24 0.42 2.29 14.97
C ARG A 24 -0.55 1.13 14.76
N TYR A 25 -0.53 0.12 15.63
CA TYR A 25 -1.52 -0.96 15.58
C TYR A 25 -2.94 -0.41 15.70
N TYR A 26 -3.25 0.37 16.74
CA TYR A 26 -4.61 0.88 16.96
C TYR A 26 -5.09 1.83 15.86
N LEU A 27 -4.19 2.61 15.27
CA LEU A 27 -4.52 3.59 14.25
C LEU A 27 -4.57 3.01 12.83
N LEU A 28 -3.66 2.09 12.47
CA LEU A 28 -3.51 1.58 11.10
C LEU A 28 -4.22 0.23 10.88
N ALA A 29 -4.36 -0.63 11.90
CA ALA A 29 -5.05 -1.91 11.75
C ALA A 29 -6.49 -1.77 11.20
N PRO A 30 -7.30 -0.75 11.59
CA PRO A 30 -8.63 -0.55 11.02
C PRO A 30 -8.66 -0.36 9.50
N LEU A 31 -7.57 0.13 8.88
CA LEU A 31 -7.49 0.29 7.42
C LEU A 31 -7.62 -1.06 6.69
N PHE A 32 -7.15 -2.15 7.31
CA PHE A 32 -7.23 -3.50 6.73
C PHE A 32 -8.57 -4.19 6.95
N GLN A 33 -9.47 -3.61 7.76
CA GLN A 33 -10.81 -4.16 8.01
C GLN A 33 -11.86 -3.61 7.02
N ASN A 34 -11.58 -2.49 6.36
CA ASN A 34 -12.50 -1.82 5.45
C ASN A 34 -11.91 -1.70 4.04
N LEU A 35 -11.39 -2.79 3.49
CA LEU A 35 -10.80 -2.82 2.16
C LEU A 35 -11.86 -3.02 1.08
N TYR A 36 -11.69 -2.36 -0.07
CA TYR A 36 -12.56 -2.57 -1.24
C TYR A 36 -12.42 -4.00 -1.76
N GLN A 37 -13.40 -4.87 -1.46
CA GLN A 37 -13.39 -6.29 -1.86
C GLN A 37 -12.10 -7.05 -1.45
N ASN A 38 -11.51 -6.66 -0.31
CA ASN A 38 -10.19 -7.13 0.14
C ASN A 38 -9.04 -6.86 -0.84
N LYS A 39 -9.18 -5.86 -1.73
CA LYS A 39 -8.15 -5.47 -2.68
C LYS A 39 -7.39 -4.22 -2.19
N VAL A 40 -6.14 -4.13 -2.63
CA VAL A 40 -5.28 -2.96 -2.43
C VAL A 40 -4.50 -2.69 -3.71
N VAL A 41 -4.04 -1.46 -3.91
CA VAL A 41 -2.98 -1.19 -4.88
C VAL A 41 -1.65 -1.44 -4.19
N TYR A 42 -0.77 -2.21 -4.84
CA TYR A 42 0.50 -2.62 -4.29
C TYR A 42 1.63 -2.25 -5.25
N HIS A 43 2.73 -1.75 -4.69
CA HIS A 43 3.96 -1.47 -5.41
C HIS A 43 5.15 -2.17 -4.74
N ASP A 44 5.94 -2.88 -5.55
CA ASP A 44 7.29 -3.38 -5.23
C ASP A 44 7.98 -3.58 -6.60
N ARG A 45 8.16 -4.82 -7.06
CA ARG A 45 8.72 -5.13 -8.40
C ARG A 45 7.78 -4.81 -9.56
N PHE A 46 6.56 -4.46 -9.23
CA PHE A 46 5.47 -4.12 -10.14
C PHE A 46 4.49 -3.25 -9.37
N THR A 47 3.67 -2.50 -10.09
CA THR A 47 2.50 -1.79 -9.57
C THR A 47 1.26 -2.50 -10.07
N GLY A 48 0.31 -2.81 -9.20
CA GLY A 48 -0.89 -3.54 -9.58
C GLY A 48 -1.91 -3.66 -8.47
N VAL A 49 -3.07 -4.22 -8.80
CA VAL A 49 -4.09 -4.57 -7.82
C VAL A 49 -3.83 -5.99 -7.34
N ILE A 50 -3.81 -6.15 -6.03
CA ILE A 50 -3.68 -7.45 -5.38
C ILE A 50 -4.89 -7.68 -4.48
N GLN A 51 -5.27 -8.94 -4.30
CA GLN A 51 -6.27 -9.34 -3.33
C GLN A 51 -5.60 -9.93 -2.11
N LEU A 52 -6.01 -9.47 -0.94
CA LEU A 52 -5.59 -9.97 0.36
C LEU A 52 -6.58 -11.02 0.85
N SER A 53 -6.05 -12.05 1.49
CA SER A 53 -6.80 -13.13 2.14
C SER A 53 -6.06 -13.55 3.40
N ASP A 54 -6.76 -14.24 4.31
CA ASP A 54 -6.21 -14.67 5.60
C ASP A 54 -5.52 -13.53 6.37
N ILE A 55 -6.14 -12.34 6.37
CA ILE A 55 -5.59 -11.15 7.02
C ILE A 55 -5.54 -11.37 8.53
N LYS A 56 -4.33 -11.35 9.10
CA LYS A 56 -4.06 -11.46 10.53
C LYS A 56 -3.52 -10.13 11.04
N LEU A 57 -4.22 -9.56 12.00
CA LEU A 57 -3.82 -8.34 12.71
C LEU A 57 -3.56 -8.72 14.15
N SER A 58 -2.31 -8.60 14.59
CA SER A 58 -1.91 -8.76 15.99
C SER A 58 -1.27 -7.46 16.47
N PRO A 59 -1.10 -7.23 17.77
CA PRO A 59 -0.38 -6.03 18.27
C PRO A 59 1.07 -5.91 17.77
N ASP A 60 1.67 -7.00 17.27
CA ASP A 60 3.06 -7.01 16.81
C ASP A 60 3.21 -6.86 15.30
N PHE A 61 2.32 -7.48 14.53
CA PHE A 61 2.44 -7.55 13.08
C PHE A 61 1.10 -7.61 12.35
N PHE A 62 1.15 -7.14 11.11
CA PHE A 62 0.22 -7.44 10.04
C PHE A 62 0.80 -8.57 9.19
N ASP A 63 -0.05 -9.52 8.81
CA ASP A 63 0.30 -10.61 7.90
C ASP A 63 -0.91 -11.01 7.06
N ALA A 64 -0.73 -11.22 5.75
CA ALA A 64 -1.78 -11.64 4.84
C ALA A 64 -1.23 -12.44 3.66
N LYS A 65 -2.05 -13.31 3.08
CA LYS A 65 -1.79 -13.90 1.77
C LYS A 65 -2.23 -12.92 0.68
N ALA A 66 -1.34 -12.65 -0.26
CA ALA A 66 -1.59 -11.81 -1.42
C ALA A 66 -1.73 -12.66 -2.69
N GLN A 67 -2.66 -12.29 -3.56
CA GLN A 67 -2.81 -12.80 -4.91
C GLN A 67 -2.81 -11.65 -5.90
N LEU A 68 -2.03 -11.76 -6.98
CA LEU A 68 -2.04 -10.80 -8.07
C LEU A 68 -3.36 -10.88 -8.84
N ILE A 69 -4.04 -9.74 -9.02
CA ILE A 69 -5.27 -9.62 -9.79
C ILE A 69 -5.00 -8.98 -11.14
N SER A 70 -4.33 -7.83 -11.14
CA SER A 70 -4.02 -7.09 -12.36
C SER A 70 -2.71 -6.31 -12.22
N VAL A 71 -2.06 -6.06 -13.35
CA VAL A 71 -0.78 -5.35 -13.41
C VAL A 71 -1.02 -4.02 -14.12
N ILE A 72 -0.62 -2.93 -13.47
CA ILE A 72 -0.58 -1.60 -14.07
C ILE A 72 0.74 -1.44 -14.81
N ARG A 73 1.86 -1.73 -14.12
CA ARG A 73 3.21 -1.57 -14.67
C ARG A 73 4.18 -2.55 -14.04
N LYS A 74 5.10 -3.11 -14.83
CA LYS A 74 6.22 -3.92 -14.35
C LYS A 74 7.51 -3.10 -14.34
N GLU A 75 8.35 -3.25 -13.31
CA GLU A 75 9.71 -2.71 -13.37
C GLU A 75 10.51 -3.44 -14.46
N THR A 76 10.96 -2.68 -15.45
CA THR A 76 11.64 -3.20 -16.66
C THR A 76 12.95 -3.93 -16.36
N TYR A 77 13.63 -3.59 -15.26
CA TYR A 77 14.94 -4.14 -14.93
C TYR A 77 14.89 -5.57 -14.36
N ARG A 78 13.75 -6.04 -13.86
CA ARG A 78 13.64 -7.36 -13.22
C ARG A 78 13.07 -8.40 -14.17
N LYS A 79 13.95 -9.29 -14.69
CA LYS A 79 13.59 -10.41 -15.58
C LYS A 79 12.75 -11.51 -14.91
N ARG A 80 12.60 -11.50 -13.58
CA ARG A 80 11.86 -12.54 -12.87
C ARG A 80 10.36 -12.50 -13.25
N PRO A 81 9.68 -13.66 -13.32
CA PRO A 81 8.23 -13.70 -13.47
C PRO A 81 7.55 -13.01 -12.28
N LEU A 82 6.38 -12.43 -12.51
CA LEU A 82 5.59 -11.82 -11.43
C LEU A 82 5.03 -12.93 -10.53
N PRO A 83 5.14 -12.78 -9.20
CA PRO A 83 4.54 -13.75 -8.29
C PRO A 83 3.02 -13.71 -8.46
N GLN A 84 2.39 -14.88 -8.55
CA GLN A 84 0.93 -14.97 -8.61
C GLN A 84 0.33 -14.97 -7.20
N LYS A 85 1.03 -15.58 -6.24
CA LYS A 85 0.65 -15.63 -4.82
C LYS A 85 1.89 -15.51 -3.96
N TRP A 86 1.79 -14.77 -2.86
CA TRP A 86 2.87 -14.62 -1.88
C TRP A 86 2.29 -14.21 -0.52
N GLN A 87 3.15 -14.04 0.48
CA GLN A 87 2.80 -13.53 1.79
C GLN A 87 3.30 -12.09 1.90
N VAL A 88 2.43 -11.17 2.33
CA VAL A 88 2.76 -9.78 2.59
C VAL A 88 2.51 -9.49 4.07
N GLY A 89 3.46 -8.84 4.71
CA GLY A 89 3.36 -8.57 6.14
C GLY A 89 4.40 -7.55 6.57
N ALA A 90 4.19 -7.00 7.76
CA ALA A 90 5.10 -6.06 8.39
C ALA A 90 4.87 -5.97 9.89
N ASN A 91 5.92 -5.65 10.63
CA ASN A 91 5.80 -5.22 12.02
C ASN A 91 5.28 -3.78 12.04
N TRP A 92 4.29 -3.48 12.90
CA TRP A 92 3.70 -2.13 12.99
C TRP A 92 4.73 -1.05 13.31
N LYS A 93 5.76 -1.40 14.07
CA LYS A 93 6.89 -0.52 14.42
C LYS A 93 7.60 0.05 13.19
N TYR A 94 7.56 -0.65 12.05
CA TYR A 94 8.21 -0.26 10.80
C TYR A 94 7.23 0.15 9.70
N LEU A 95 5.93 0.10 9.97
CA LEU A 95 4.90 0.54 9.04
C LEU A 95 4.74 2.05 9.14
N GLN A 96 4.98 2.73 8.04
CA GLN A 96 4.83 4.17 7.91
C GLN A 96 3.59 4.49 7.09
N LEU A 97 3.01 5.66 7.33
CA LEU A 97 1.94 6.23 6.51
C LEU A 97 2.47 7.54 5.91
N HIS A 98 2.46 7.61 4.58
CA HIS A 98 2.87 8.77 3.81
C HIS A 98 1.70 9.20 2.94
N ASP A 99 1.07 10.31 3.30
CA ASP A 99 -0.04 10.94 2.58
C ASP A 99 -1.19 9.95 2.32
N ASP A 100 -1.19 9.18 1.23
CA ASP A 100 -2.25 8.21 0.90
C ASP A 100 -1.81 6.74 0.88
N TYR A 101 -0.56 6.41 1.22
CA TYR A 101 -0.03 5.04 1.18
C TYR A 101 0.74 4.60 2.41
N LEU A 102 0.70 3.30 2.65
CA LEU A 102 1.54 2.61 3.60
C LEU A 102 2.88 2.25 2.97
N TYR A 103 3.95 2.40 3.74
CA TYR A 103 5.32 2.06 3.34
C TYR A 103 6.01 1.28 4.46
N VAL A 104 6.88 0.36 4.08
CA VAL A 104 7.75 -0.36 5.02
C VAL A 104 9.18 -0.40 4.51
N TYR A 105 10.12 -0.64 5.42
CA TYR A 105 11.55 -0.78 5.08
C TYR A 105 11.83 -1.74 3.93
N SER A 106 11.07 -2.83 3.81
CA SER A 106 11.25 -3.82 2.74
C SER A 106 10.91 -3.32 1.34
N GLY A 107 10.52 -2.04 1.20
CA GLY A 107 10.44 -1.34 -0.07
C GLY A 107 9.09 -1.45 -0.78
N TRP A 108 8.11 -2.11 -0.19
CA TRP A 108 6.77 -2.15 -0.75
C TRP A 108 5.93 -0.95 -0.31
N LEU A 109 5.03 -0.53 -1.20
CA LEU A 109 4.00 0.48 -0.95
C LEU A 109 2.61 -0.16 -1.09
N MET A 110 1.66 0.32 -0.30
CA MET A 110 0.29 -0.17 -0.34
C MET A 110 -0.72 0.95 -0.15
N TRP A 111 -1.64 1.11 -1.09
CA TRP A 111 -2.79 1.99 -0.95
C TRP A 111 -4.01 1.17 -0.54
N THR A 112 -4.55 1.49 0.63
CA THR A 112 -5.70 0.79 1.24
C THR A 112 -7.00 1.57 1.15
N ASP A 113 -6.99 2.80 0.62
CA ASP A 113 -8.20 3.61 0.47
C ASP A 113 -9.19 2.94 -0.51
N PRO A 114 -10.43 2.62 -0.09
CA PRO A 114 -11.37 1.89 -0.94
C PRO A 114 -11.72 2.61 -2.24
N PHE A 115 -11.88 3.93 -2.20
CA PHE A 115 -12.26 4.72 -3.37
C PHE A 115 -11.12 4.80 -4.37
N LEU A 116 -9.88 4.93 -3.89
CA LEU A 116 -8.70 4.88 -4.75
C LEU A 116 -8.58 3.51 -5.43
N VAL A 117 -8.72 2.41 -4.67
CA VAL A 117 -8.60 1.06 -5.21
C VAL A 117 -9.67 0.78 -6.26
N GLU A 118 -10.92 1.15 -5.99
CA GLU A 118 -12.02 1.03 -6.95
C GLU A 118 -11.74 1.82 -8.24
N LYS A 119 -11.29 3.08 -8.10
CA LYS A 119 -10.97 3.93 -9.25
C LYS A 119 -9.83 3.36 -10.09
N VAL A 120 -8.77 2.85 -9.45
CA VAL A 120 -7.66 2.20 -10.14
C VAL A 120 -8.13 0.95 -10.87
N GLU A 121 -8.95 0.10 -10.24
CA GLU A 121 -9.48 -1.10 -10.90
C GLU A 121 -10.32 -0.75 -12.13
N LYS A 122 -11.16 0.28 -12.04
CA LYS A 122 -11.94 0.77 -13.19
C LYS A 122 -11.04 1.26 -14.33
N LEU A 123 -10.01 2.06 -14.05
CA LEU A 123 -9.07 2.54 -15.06
C LEU A 123 -8.34 1.38 -15.76
N ILE A 124 -7.98 0.32 -15.01
CA ILE A 124 -7.37 -0.89 -15.59
C ILE A 124 -8.36 -1.61 -16.53
N GLN A 125 -9.63 -1.74 -16.13
CA GLN A 125 -10.68 -2.34 -16.96
C GLN A 125 -10.93 -1.56 -18.26
N GLU A 126 -10.77 -0.24 -18.20
CA GLU A 126 -10.87 0.68 -19.35
C GLU A 126 -9.56 0.75 -20.17
N ASN A 127 -8.54 -0.06 -19.83
CA ASN A 127 -7.21 -0.06 -20.43
C ASN A 127 -6.45 1.28 -20.34
N ASN A 128 -6.80 2.12 -19.36
CA ASN A 128 -6.15 3.39 -19.06
C ASN A 128 -5.06 3.20 -17.99
N LEU A 129 -4.02 2.44 -18.34
CA LEU A 129 -2.96 2.03 -17.39
C LEU A 129 -2.05 3.19 -16.97
N GLU A 130 -1.87 4.19 -17.84
CA GLU A 130 -1.05 5.37 -17.53
C GLU A 130 -1.69 6.21 -16.43
N GLU A 131 -2.99 6.51 -16.53
CA GLU A 131 -3.71 7.25 -15.48
C GLU A 131 -3.78 6.44 -14.17
N ALA A 132 -3.97 5.12 -14.25
CA ALA A 132 -3.91 4.25 -13.07
C ALA A 132 -2.54 4.31 -12.36
N TYR A 133 -1.46 4.36 -13.14
CA TYR A 133 -0.10 4.52 -12.60
C TYR A 133 0.10 5.89 -11.99
N ASN A 134 -0.33 6.95 -12.67
CA ASN A 134 -0.17 8.34 -12.20
C ASN A 134 -0.94 8.60 -10.91
N LEU A 135 -2.14 8.03 -10.77
CA LEU A 135 -2.96 8.15 -9.56
C LEU A 135 -2.26 7.61 -8.30
N THR A 136 -1.30 6.70 -8.46
CA THR A 136 -0.58 6.05 -7.34
C THR A 136 0.87 6.48 -7.24
N MET A 137 1.66 6.28 -8.29
CA MET A 137 3.12 6.39 -8.23
C MET A 137 3.68 7.77 -8.57
N GLU A 138 2.96 8.60 -9.34
CA GLU A 138 3.47 9.93 -9.72
C GLU A 138 3.75 10.80 -8.49
N LYS A 139 2.81 10.80 -7.53
CA LYS A 139 2.97 11.50 -6.24
C LYS A 139 4.20 11.02 -5.46
N VAL A 140 4.45 9.71 -5.45
CA VAL A 140 5.59 9.10 -4.75
C VAL A 140 6.91 9.58 -5.33
N LEU A 141 7.02 9.62 -6.66
CA LEU A 141 8.23 10.04 -7.36
C LEU A 141 8.52 11.52 -7.15
N PHE A 142 7.49 12.38 -7.18
CA PHE A 142 7.66 13.80 -6.86
C PHE A 142 8.11 14.02 -5.41
N SER A 143 7.51 13.33 -4.44
CA SER A 143 7.89 13.46 -3.03
C SER A 143 9.31 12.99 -2.74
N GLN A 144 9.81 11.97 -3.45
CA GLN A 144 11.20 11.52 -3.32
C GLN A 144 12.21 12.47 -3.99
N SER A 145 11.83 13.13 -5.09
CA SER A 145 12.70 14.07 -5.81
C SER A 145 12.98 15.38 -5.05
N LEU A 146 12.16 15.71 -4.05
CA LEU A 146 12.33 16.89 -3.18
C LEU A 146 13.23 16.63 -1.96
N ILE A 147 13.73 15.40 -1.79
CA ILE A 147 14.58 14.98 -0.66
C ILE A 147 16.07 14.83 -1.10
N ILE A 148 16.40 15.16 -2.36
CA ILE A 148 17.77 15.21 -2.91
C ILE A 148 18.22 16.67 -2.99
#